data_AF-A0A1L6C289-F1
#
_entry.id   AF-A0A1L6C289-F1
#
_cell.length_a   1.000
_cell.length_b   1.000
_cell.length_c   1.000
_cell.angle_alpha   90.00
_cell.angle_beta   90.00
_cell.angle_gamma   90.00
#
_symmetry.space_group_name_H-M   'P 1'
#
loop_
_entity.id
_entity.type
_entity.pdbx_description
1 polymer ?
#
loop_
_entity_poly.entity_id
_entity_poly.type
_entity_poly.pdbx_seq_one_letter_code
_entity_poly.pdbx_strand_id
1 'polypeptide(L)'
;LEIYKRTQDIAGAKAYLLRLRAFMPIFPTEAPPAPTNPVERGLSNLWFRTAFTKSPEWRMRFAESTKHLMDESTWELININQNRIANPIEYIEMRRKVGGAPWSADLIEHAVFVEVPARIAATRPMQVLKATFSDVGHLCNDLFSYQREVEDEGENSNCVLVLEKFLNVNPQEAANVTNDLRTSRLHQFENTAITDLPLLFAEYGIDPVEQVNVPLYIKGL
;
A
#
# COMPACT_ATOMS: atom_id res chain seq x y z
N LEU A 1 -14.68 7.26 -6.92
CA LEU A 1 -13.75 7.86 -7.91
C LEU A 1 -14.23 7.67 -9.35
N GLU A 2 -14.92 6.57 -9.69
CA GLU A 2 -15.52 6.36 -11.03
C GLU A 2 -16.30 7.57 -11.57
N ILE A 3 -17.09 8.25 -10.73
CA ILE A 3 -17.87 9.44 -11.12
C ILE A 3 -16.95 10.56 -11.67
N TYR A 4 -15.78 10.75 -11.06
CA TYR A 4 -14.77 11.73 -11.51
C TYR A 4 -13.91 11.17 -12.65
N LYS A 5 -13.63 9.86 -12.67
CA LYS A 5 -12.90 9.20 -13.77
C LYS A 5 -13.66 9.36 -15.09
N ARG A 6 -14.98 9.13 -15.11
CA ARG A 6 -15.83 9.28 -16.32
C ARG A 6 -15.96 10.72 -16.81
N THR A 7 -15.89 11.70 -15.92
CA THR A 7 -16.08 13.12 -16.23
C THR A 7 -14.76 13.88 -16.43
N GLN A 8 -13.61 13.23 -16.19
CA GLN A 8 -12.28 13.83 -16.18
C GLN A 8 -12.15 15.07 -15.26
N ASP A 9 -13.00 15.18 -14.23
CA ASP A 9 -12.99 16.30 -13.29
C ASP A 9 -11.90 16.15 -12.23
N ILE A 10 -10.69 16.58 -12.59
CA ILE A 10 -9.50 16.55 -11.72
C ILE A 10 -9.68 17.47 -10.50
N ALA A 11 -10.36 18.61 -10.66
CA ALA A 11 -10.55 19.57 -9.58
C ALA A 11 -11.52 19.01 -8.51
N GLY A 12 -12.64 18.42 -8.95
CA GLY A 12 -13.58 17.72 -8.08
C GLY A 12 -12.96 16.52 -7.39
N ALA A 13 -12.15 15.72 -8.10
CA ALA A 13 -11.42 14.60 -7.52
C ALA A 13 -10.47 15.06 -6.39
N LYS A 14 -9.68 16.13 -6.62
CA LYS A 14 -8.79 16.69 -5.59
C LYS A 14 -9.53 17.21 -4.37
N ALA A 15 -10.62 17.96 -4.58
CA ALA A 15 -11.43 18.47 -3.47
C ALA A 15 -12.06 17.33 -2.65
N TYR A 16 -12.54 16.29 -3.33
CA TYR A 16 -13.09 15.10 -2.70
C TYR A 16 -12.04 14.33 -1.88
N LEU A 17 -10.87 14.06 -2.45
CA LEU A 17 -9.78 13.37 -1.73
C LEU A 17 -9.26 14.19 -0.54
N LEU A 18 -9.17 15.52 -0.69
CA LEU A 18 -8.82 16.40 0.42
C LEU A 18 -9.85 16.33 1.55
N ARG A 19 -11.15 16.30 1.21
CA ARG A 19 -12.24 16.18 2.17
C ARG A 19 -12.21 14.85 2.92
N LEU A 20 -11.84 13.74 2.26
CA LEU A 20 -11.71 12.44 2.94
C LEU A 20 -10.69 12.46 4.08
N ARG A 21 -9.65 13.30 4.00
CA ARG A 21 -8.64 13.46 5.08
C ARG A 21 -9.25 13.98 6.38
N ALA A 22 -10.32 14.78 6.30
CA ALA A 22 -11.01 15.29 7.48
C ALA A 22 -11.72 14.18 8.30
N PHE A 23 -11.88 12.98 7.73
CA PHE A 23 -12.48 11.82 8.41
C PHE A 23 -11.44 10.89 9.04
N MET A 24 -10.17 11.30 9.08
CA MET A 24 -9.07 10.57 9.70
C MET A 24 -8.38 11.40 10.81
N PRO A 25 -9.13 11.86 11.84
CA PRO A 25 -8.56 12.66 12.92
C PRO A 25 -7.46 11.90 13.66
N ILE A 26 -6.36 12.59 13.96
CA ILE A 26 -5.24 12.03 14.73
C ILE A 26 -5.53 12.13 16.22
N PHE A 27 -6.21 13.18 16.67
CA PHE A 27 -6.53 13.38 18.09
C PHE A 27 -8.04 13.26 18.34
N PRO A 28 -8.48 12.66 19.48
CA PRO A 28 -9.91 12.49 19.77
C PRO A 28 -10.70 13.80 19.89
N THR A 29 -10.01 14.92 20.11
CA THR A 29 -10.58 16.26 20.18
C THR A 29 -10.95 16.84 18.81
N GLU A 30 -10.49 16.22 17.72
CA GLU A 30 -10.81 16.63 16.36
C GLU A 30 -12.12 15.98 15.92
N ALA A 31 -13.16 16.80 15.74
CA ALA A 31 -14.43 16.33 15.22
C ALA A 31 -14.42 16.35 13.68
N PRO A 32 -14.60 15.20 13.00
CA PRO A 32 -14.77 15.20 11.55
C PRO A 32 -16.08 15.90 11.17
N PRO A 33 -16.17 16.47 9.95
CA PRO A 33 -17.40 17.07 9.46
C PRO A 33 -18.51 16.02 9.31
N ALA A 34 -19.77 16.46 9.20
CA ALA A 34 -20.87 15.56 8.91
C ALA A 34 -20.66 14.89 7.52
N PRO A 35 -20.74 13.54 7.43
CA PRO A 35 -20.51 12.82 6.19
C PRO A 35 -21.66 12.99 5.21
N THR A 36 -21.36 13.34 3.96
CA THR A 36 -22.36 13.64 2.93
C THR A 36 -22.59 12.48 1.94
N ASN A 37 -21.72 11.48 1.94
CA ASN A 37 -21.80 10.32 1.03
C ASN A 37 -21.40 9.00 1.73
N PRO A 38 -21.67 7.82 1.11
CA PRO A 38 -21.37 6.53 1.71
C PRO A 38 -19.89 6.30 2.03
N VAL A 39 -18.97 6.83 1.23
CA VAL A 39 -17.52 6.65 1.45
C VAL A 39 -17.07 7.42 2.69
N GLU A 40 -17.51 8.66 2.86
CA GLU A 40 -17.25 9.46 4.07
C GLU A 40 -17.82 8.78 5.32
N ARG A 41 -19.05 8.24 5.25
CA ARG A 41 -19.66 7.50 6.36
C ARG A 41 -18.86 6.24 6.70
N GLY A 42 -18.46 5.48 5.69
CA GLY A 42 -17.68 4.26 5.86
C GLY A 42 -16.31 4.54 6.46
N LEU A 43 -15.57 5.50 5.91
CA LEU A 43 -14.27 5.91 6.41
C LEU A 43 -14.37 6.39 7.87
N SER A 44 -15.34 7.26 8.18
CA SER A 44 -15.56 7.71 9.56
C SER A 44 -15.81 6.53 10.51
N ASN A 45 -16.74 5.63 10.16
CA ASN A 45 -17.07 4.48 11.01
C ASN A 45 -15.87 3.57 11.27
N LEU A 46 -15.14 3.21 10.20
CA LEU A 46 -13.98 2.34 10.28
C LEU A 46 -12.84 3.01 11.06
N TRP A 47 -12.57 4.29 10.79
CA TRP A 47 -11.54 5.05 11.49
C TRP A 47 -11.77 5.05 13.01
N PHE A 48 -12.99 5.35 13.45
CA PHE A 48 -13.29 5.38 14.88
C PHE A 48 -13.16 4.01 15.57
N ARG A 49 -13.44 2.92 14.86
CA ARG A 49 -13.35 1.54 15.39
C ARG A 49 -11.94 0.97 15.37
N THR A 50 -11.06 1.52 14.54
CA THR A 50 -9.70 1.00 14.33
C THR A 50 -8.66 1.95 14.91
N ALA A 51 -8.60 3.20 14.43
CA ALA A 51 -7.52 4.13 14.72
C ALA A 51 -7.41 4.50 16.20
N PHE A 52 -8.55 4.73 16.88
CA PHE A 52 -8.54 5.09 18.31
C PHE A 52 -8.28 3.90 19.25
N THR A 53 -8.08 2.69 18.72
CA THR A 53 -7.56 1.56 19.51
C THR A 53 -6.03 1.55 19.58
N LYS A 54 -5.36 2.50 18.91
CA LYS A 54 -3.91 2.52 18.67
C LYS A 54 -3.26 3.84 19.10
N SER A 55 -1.93 3.80 19.22
CA SER A 55 -1.12 4.98 19.56
C SER A 55 -1.30 6.14 18.55
N PRO A 56 -1.07 7.41 18.95
CA PRO A 56 -1.01 8.53 18.01
C PRO A 56 0.01 8.30 16.88
N GLU A 57 1.15 7.68 17.19
CA GLU A 57 2.22 7.37 16.24
C GLU A 57 1.74 6.40 15.16
N TRP A 58 1.00 5.36 15.54
CA TRP A 58 0.37 4.45 14.59
C TRP A 58 -0.68 5.15 13.74
N ARG A 59 -1.53 5.99 14.37
CA ARG A 59 -2.57 6.75 13.66
C ARG A 59 -2.00 7.67 12.60
N MET A 60 -0.87 8.33 12.87
CA MET A 60 -0.17 9.17 11.89
C MET A 60 0.30 8.35 10.68
N ARG A 61 0.93 7.18 10.91
CA ARG A 61 1.38 6.29 9.82
C ARG A 61 0.19 5.77 9.00
N PHE A 62 -0.86 5.31 9.68
CA PHE A 62 -2.03 4.78 8.99
C PHE A 62 -2.79 5.86 8.19
N ALA A 63 -2.87 7.09 8.72
CA ALA A 63 -3.45 8.22 7.99
C ALA A 63 -2.63 8.56 6.73
N GLU A 64 -1.30 8.49 6.82
CA GLU A 64 -0.41 8.70 5.68
C GLU A 64 -0.58 7.61 4.62
N SER A 65 -0.56 6.33 4.99
CA SER A 65 -0.81 5.22 4.04
C SER A 65 -2.20 5.30 3.42
N THR A 66 -3.22 5.67 4.19
CA THR A 66 -4.59 5.85 3.69
C THR A 66 -4.67 7.03 2.71
N LYS A 67 -3.97 8.13 3.00
CA LYS A 67 -3.83 9.26 2.06
C LYS A 67 -3.15 8.82 0.76
N HIS A 68 -2.07 8.06 0.83
CA HIS A 68 -1.39 7.58 -0.38
C HIS A 68 -2.28 6.66 -1.22
N LEU A 69 -3.03 5.77 -0.57
CA LEU A 69 -4.05 4.93 -1.24
C LEU A 69 -5.10 5.77 -1.97
N MET A 70 -5.55 6.86 -1.36
CA MET A 70 -6.49 7.79 -2.00
C MET A 70 -5.86 8.53 -3.18
N ASP A 71 -4.59 8.91 -3.07
CA ASP A 71 -3.86 9.61 -4.12
C ASP A 71 -3.56 8.69 -5.35
N GLU A 72 -3.55 7.36 -5.19
CA GLU A 72 -3.38 6.35 -6.27
C GLU A 72 -4.29 6.61 -7.46
N SER A 73 -5.57 6.80 -7.17
CA SER A 73 -6.60 6.97 -8.20
C SER A 73 -6.41 8.23 -9.04
N THR A 74 -5.64 9.21 -8.55
CA THR A 74 -5.27 10.41 -9.34
C THR A 74 -4.13 10.08 -10.31
N TRP A 75 -3.15 9.28 -9.90
CA TRP A 75 -2.03 8.89 -10.77
C TRP A 75 -2.48 7.95 -11.89
N GLU A 76 -3.29 6.92 -11.56
CA GLU A 76 -3.90 6.04 -12.56
C GLU A 76 -4.66 6.83 -13.62
N LEU A 77 -5.46 7.82 -13.17
CA LEU A 77 -6.25 8.67 -14.06
C LEU A 77 -5.38 9.46 -15.05
N ILE A 78 -4.21 9.95 -14.60
CA ILE A 78 -3.28 10.68 -15.47
C ILE A 78 -2.70 9.73 -16.53
N ASN A 79 -2.32 8.52 -16.15
CA ASN A 79 -1.72 7.55 -17.08
C ASN A 79 -2.72 7.01 -18.11
N ILE A 80 -3.94 6.70 -17.69
CA ILE A 80 -5.03 6.27 -18.58
C ILE A 80 -5.32 7.38 -19.60
N ASN A 81 -5.47 8.63 -19.16
CA ASN A 81 -5.74 9.76 -20.06
C ASN A 81 -4.59 10.03 -21.06
N GLN A 82 -3.35 9.68 -20.71
CA GLN A 82 -2.18 9.84 -21.58
C GLN A 82 -1.87 8.59 -22.41
N ASN A 83 -2.67 7.52 -22.26
CA ASN A 83 -2.42 6.20 -22.83
C ASN A 83 -0.96 5.73 -22.63
N ARG A 84 -0.42 6.03 -21.44
CA ARG A 84 0.99 5.85 -21.11
C ARG A 84 1.16 4.64 -20.20
N ILE A 85 2.01 3.72 -20.62
CA ILE A 85 2.44 2.57 -19.81
C ILE A 85 3.72 2.98 -19.08
N ALA A 86 3.75 2.76 -17.77
CA ALA A 86 4.93 3.05 -16.94
C ALA A 86 6.09 2.10 -17.30
N ASN A 87 7.33 2.52 -17.08
CA ASN A 87 8.46 1.59 -17.13
C ASN A 87 8.50 0.73 -15.85
N PRO A 88 9.23 -0.40 -15.81
CA PRO A 88 9.22 -1.31 -14.66
C PRO A 88 9.62 -0.67 -13.32
N ILE A 89 10.57 0.28 -13.31
CA ILE A 89 11.01 0.95 -12.08
C ILE A 89 9.90 1.87 -11.57
N GLU A 90 9.38 2.71 -12.45
CA GLU A 90 8.28 3.63 -12.12
C GLU A 90 7.05 2.86 -11.64
N TYR A 91 6.71 1.76 -12.29
CA TYR A 91 5.58 0.91 -11.92
C TYR A 91 5.69 0.40 -10.48
N ILE A 92 6.85 -0.17 -10.12
CA ILE A 92 7.08 -0.71 -8.77
C ILE A 92 7.12 0.40 -7.73
N GLU A 93 7.79 1.51 -8.00
CA GLU A 93 7.84 2.65 -7.07
C GLU A 93 6.45 3.22 -6.80
N MET A 94 5.62 3.33 -7.85
CA MET A 94 4.25 3.80 -7.70
C MET A 94 3.40 2.81 -6.92
N ARG A 95 3.40 1.52 -7.26
CA ARG A 95 2.67 0.49 -6.49
C ARG A 95 3.08 0.47 -5.01
N ARG A 96 4.37 0.62 -4.70
CA ARG A 96 4.85 0.72 -3.30
C ARG A 96 4.41 1.99 -2.57
N LYS A 97 4.21 3.09 -3.31
CA LYS A 97 3.86 4.38 -2.71
C LYS A 97 2.37 4.52 -2.51
N VAL A 98 1.59 4.24 -3.55
CA VAL A 98 0.15 4.54 -3.61
C VAL A 98 -0.72 3.28 -3.58
N GLY A 99 -0.15 2.09 -3.74
CA GLY A 99 -0.94 0.85 -3.70
C GLY A 99 -1.57 0.56 -2.35
N GLY A 100 -2.53 -0.37 -2.36
CA GLY A 100 -3.21 -0.84 -1.14
C GLY A 100 -2.36 -1.67 -0.18
N ALA A 101 -1.24 -2.24 -0.61
CA ALA A 101 -0.48 -3.14 0.25
C ALA A 101 0.22 -2.45 1.44
N PRO A 102 0.82 -1.25 1.31
CA PRO A 102 1.27 -0.46 2.45
C PRO A 102 0.18 -0.17 3.49
N TRP A 103 -1.05 0.08 3.04
CA TRP A 103 -2.21 0.29 3.89
C TRP A 103 -2.65 -1.01 4.59
N SER A 104 -2.65 -2.14 3.88
CA SER A 104 -2.93 -3.47 4.44
C SER A 104 -1.89 -3.87 5.47
N ALA A 105 -0.61 -3.57 5.23
CA ALA A 105 0.47 -3.80 6.19
C ALA A 105 0.21 -3.06 7.51
N ASP A 106 -0.17 -1.78 7.48
CA ASP A 106 -0.49 -1.05 8.71
C ASP A 106 -1.70 -1.67 9.44
N LEU A 107 -2.72 -2.14 8.70
CA LEU A 107 -3.87 -2.84 9.30
C LEU A 107 -3.50 -4.18 9.96
N ILE A 108 -2.42 -4.83 9.55
CA ILE A 108 -1.97 -6.07 10.20
C ILE A 108 -1.62 -5.81 11.67
N GLU A 109 -0.98 -4.68 11.99
CA GLU A 109 -0.76 -4.27 13.40
C GLU A 109 -2.09 -4.24 14.19
N HIS A 110 -3.18 -3.77 13.58
CA HIS A 110 -4.51 -3.86 14.19
C HIS A 110 -5.02 -5.30 14.30
N ALA A 111 -4.92 -6.09 13.24
CA ALA A 111 -5.44 -7.47 13.19
C ALA A 111 -4.72 -8.43 14.17
N VAL A 112 -3.42 -8.26 14.37
CA VAL A 112 -2.62 -9.09 15.30
C VAL A 112 -2.45 -8.46 16.68
N PHE A 113 -3.18 -7.37 16.98
CA PHE A 113 -3.21 -6.69 18.28
C PHE A 113 -1.84 -6.23 18.81
N VAL A 114 -0.89 -5.94 17.93
CA VAL A 114 0.44 -5.41 18.28
C VAL A 114 0.71 -4.10 17.55
N GLU A 115 1.70 -3.34 18.01
CA GLU A 115 2.21 -2.18 17.27
C GLU A 115 3.73 -2.32 17.12
N VAL A 116 4.23 -2.06 15.92
CA VAL A 116 5.65 -1.89 15.68
C VAL A 116 6.09 -0.62 16.41
N PRO A 117 7.13 -0.70 17.27
CA PRO A 117 7.62 0.47 17.98
C PRO A 117 8.00 1.61 17.02
N ALA A 118 7.50 2.82 17.30
CA ALA A 118 7.68 3.97 16.41
C ALA A 118 9.16 4.26 16.08
N ARG A 119 10.07 3.99 17.03
CA ARG A 119 11.52 4.19 16.87
C ARG A 119 12.16 3.26 15.83
N ILE A 120 11.54 2.14 15.49
CA ILE A 120 12.01 1.24 14.44
C ILE A 120 11.13 1.22 13.19
N ALA A 121 9.90 1.74 13.27
CA ALA A 121 8.94 1.66 12.16
C ALA A 121 9.48 2.28 10.85
N ALA A 122 10.32 3.32 10.94
CA ALA A 122 10.92 3.99 9.80
C ALA A 122 12.33 3.50 9.43
N THR A 123 12.85 2.46 10.09
CA THR A 123 14.20 1.95 9.80
C THR A 123 14.21 1.13 8.52
N ARG A 124 15.38 1.02 7.91
CA ARG A 124 15.55 0.33 6.62
C ARG A 124 15.03 -1.11 6.64
N PRO A 125 15.31 -1.98 7.64
CA PRO A 125 14.79 -3.34 7.63
C PRO A 125 13.25 -3.39 7.64
N MET A 126 12.60 -2.53 8.43
CA MET A 126 11.13 -2.45 8.48
C MET A 126 10.53 -1.95 7.16
N GLN A 127 11.17 -0.96 6.53
CA GLN A 127 10.76 -0.48 5.21
C GLN A 127 10.95 -1.54 4.12
N VAL A 128 12.04 -2.31 4.18
CA VAL A 128 12.29 -3.43 3.25
C VAL A 128 11.21 -4.49 3.39
N LEU A 129 10.88 -4.91 4.62
CA LEU A 129 9.82 -5.90 4.87
C LEU A 129 8.46 -5.45 4.34
N LYS A 130 8.10 -4.19 4.59
CA LYS A 130 6.84 -3.61 4.07
C LYS A 130 6.85 -3.52 2.54
N ALA A 131 7.99 -3.14 1.94
CA ALA A 131 8.13 -3.03 0.49
C ALA A 131 8.10 -4.41 -0.21
N THR A 132 8.78 -5.42 0.32
CA THR A 132 8.76 -6.77 -0.27
C THR A 132 7.39 -7.42 -0.12
N PHE A 133 6.72 -7.27 1.02
CA PHE A 133 5.31 -7.65 1.18
C PHE A 133 4.42 -6.99 0.12
N SER A 134 4.58 -5.67 -0.06
CA SER A 134 3.84 -4.90 -1.06
C SER A 134 4.06 -5.43 -2.48
N ASP A 135 5.32 -5.66 -2.86
CA ASP A 135 5.64 -6.16 -4.19
C ASP A 135 5.06 -7.56 -4.43
N VAL A 136 5.20 -8.48 -3.46
CA VAL A 136 4.68 -9.84 -3.60
C VAL A 136 3.16 -9.82 -3.79
N GLY A 137 2.45 -9.00 -3.00
CA GLY A 137 0.99 -8.85 -3.10
C GLY A 137 0.57 -8.30 -4.47
N HIS A 138 1.19 -7.20 -4.92
CA HIS A 138 0.85 -6.58 -6.20
C HIS A 138 1.23 -7.45 -7.40
N LEU A 139 2.41 -8.04 -7.43
CA LEU A 139 2.84 -8.92 -8.53
C LEU A 139 1.98 -10.18 -8.61
N CYS A 140 1.55 -10.72 -7.47
CA CYS A 140 0.59 -11.82 -7.44
C CYS A 140 -0.75 -11.40 -8.02
N ASN A 141 -1.29 -10.25 -7.58
CA ASN A 141 -2.54 -9.71 -8.13
C ASN A 141 -2.44 -9.54 -9.64
N ASP A 142 -1.40 -8.87 -10.14
CA ASP A 142 -1.21 -8.60 -11.57
C ASP A 142 -1.21 -9.87 -12.43
N LEU A 143 -0.57 -10.95 -11.96
CA LEU A 143 -0.56 -12.25 -12.66
C LEU A 143 -1.97 -12.84 -12.79
N PHE A 144 -2.81 -12.71 -11.76
CA PHE A 144 -4.16 -13.25 -11.75
C PHE A 144 -5.21 -12.32 -12.34
N SER A 145 -4.94 -11.01 -12.39
CA SER A 145 -5.86 -10.00 -12.89
C SER A 145 -5.60 -9.58 -14.34
N TYR A 146 -4.45 -9.95 -14.91
CA TYR A 146 -4.01 -9.52 -16.25
C TYR A 146 -5.11 -9.58 -17.32
N GLN A 147 -5.78 -10.73 -17.45
CA GLN A 147 -6.77 -10.90 -18.51
C GLN A 147 -7.92 -9.90 -18.38
N ARG A 148 -8.54 -9.82 -17.20
CA ARG A 148 -9.62 -8.87 -16.90
C ARG A 148 -9.16 -7.42 -17.08
N GLU A 149 -7.99 -7.08 -16.54
CA GLU A 149 -7.51 -5.70 -16.53
C GLU A 149 -7.10 -5.22 -17.92
N VAL A 150 -6.35 -6.02 -18.67
CA VAL A 150 -5.75 -5.61 -19.94
C VAL A 150 -6.68 -5.88 -21.12
N GLU A 151 -7.37 -7.03 -21.16
CA GLU A 151 -8.21 -7.40 -22.29
C GLU A 151 -9.63 -6.81 -22.20
N ASP A 152 -10.21 -6.77 -20.99
CA ASP A 152 -11.60 -6.30 -20.80
C ASP A 152 -11.68 -4.83 -20.37
N GLU A 153 -10.87 -4.41 -19.40
CA GLU A 153 -10.96 -3.08 -18.77
C GLU A 153 -10.08 -2.01 -19.44
N GLY A 154 -9.05 -2.42 -20.20
CA GLY A 154 -8.08 -1.51 -20.81
C GLY A 154 -7.19 -0.77 -19.79
N GLU A 155 -6.95 -1.38 -18.63
CA GLU A 155 -6.07 -0.86 -17.59
C GLU A 155 -4.60 -1.01 -17.99
N ASN A 156 -3.82 0.04 -17.77
CA ASN A 156 -2.39 0.09 -18.12
C ASN A 156 -1.47 -0.20 -16.93
N SER A 157 -2.05 -0.39 -15.73
CA SER A 157 -1.35 -0.56 -14.46
C SER A 157 -1.20 -2.03 -14.06
N ASN A 158 -0.56 -2.85 -14.92
CA ASN A 158 -0.30 -4.26 -14.66
C ASN A 158 1.16 -4.62 -15.00
N CYS A 159 1.89 -5.29 -14.10
CA CYS A 159 3.32 -5.58 -14.30
C CYS A 159 3.60 -6.44 -15.53
N VAL A 160 2.73 -7.40 -15.83
CA VAL A 160 2.88 -8.27 -17.02
C VAL A 160 2.83 -7.41 -18.28
N LEU A 161 1.86 -6.50 -18.39
CA LEU A 161 1.78 -5.57 -19.51
C LEU A 161 3.00 -4.64 -19.58
N VAL A 162 3.43 -4.09 -18.44
CA VAL A 162 4.60 -3.22 -18.35
C VAL A 162 5.85 -3.93 -18.88
N LEU A 163 6.09 -5.17 -18.47
CA LEU A 163 7.25 -5.96 -18.90
C LEU A 163 7.11 -6.43 -20.34
N GLU A 164 5.91 -6.82 -20.79
CA GLU A 164 5.62 -7.17 -22.18
C GLU A 164 6.06 -6.04 -23.12
N LYS A 165 5.62 -4.81 -22.84
CA LYS A 165 5.93 -3.64 -23.68
C LYS A 165 7.38 -3.18 -23.53
N PHE A 166 7.92 -3.18 -22.31
CA PHE A 166 9.27 -2.69 -22.07
C PHE A 166 10.35 -3.63 -22.63
N LEU A 167 10.18 -4.94 -22.47
CA LEU A 167 11.12 -5.95 -22.97
C LEU A 167 10.82 -6.38 -24.42
N ASN A 168 9.65 -5.99 -24.96
CA ASN A 168 9.16 -6.39 -26.28
C ASN A 168 9.10 -7.92 -26.44
N VAL A 169 8.43 -8.57 -25.48
CA VAL A 169 8.24 -10.03 -25.40
C VAL A 169 6.76 -10.38 -25.45
N ASN A 170 6.42 -11.66 -25.57
CA ASN A 170 5.03 -12.10 -25.50
C ASN A 170 4.50 -12.09 -24.05
N PRO A 171 3.17 -12.08 -23.83
CA PRO A 171 2.59 -12.04 -22.48
C PRO A 171 3.03 -13.19 -21.57
N GLN A 172 3.27 -14.39 -22.11
CA GLN A 172 3.71 -15.53 -21.30
C GLN A 172 5.13 -15.34 -20.77
N GLU A 173 6.04 -14.83 -21.60
CA GLU A 173 7.40 -14.48 -21.18
C GLU A 173 7.38 -13.37 -20.13
N ALA A 174 6.57 -12.32 -20.33
CA ALA A 174 6.41 -11.26 -19.35
C ALA A 174 5.83 -11.75 -18.01
N ALA A 175 4.87 -12.68 -18.05
CA ALA A 175 4.30 -13.31 -16.87
C ALA A 175 5.36 -14.15 -16.10
N ASN A 176 6.22 -14.88 -16.82
CA ASN A 176 7.32 -15.62 -16.21
C ASN A 176 8.29 -14.68 -15.48
N VAL A 177 8.71 -13.58 -16.14
CA VAL A 177 9.58 -12.56 -15.51
C VAL A 177 8.90 -11.93 -14.29
N THR A 178 7.60 -11.64 -14.37
CA THR A 178 6.81 -11.11 -13.24
C THR A 178 6.83 -12.08 -12.05
N ASN A 179 6.68 -13.39 -12.31
CA ASN A 179 6.76 -14.42 -11.27
C ASN A 179 8.18 -14.59 -10.69
N ASP A 180 9.22 -14.46 -11.51
CA ASP A 180 10.62 -14.50 -11.05
C ASP A 180 10.92 -13.30 -10.13
N LEU A 181 10.45 -12.11 -10.50
CA LEU A 181 10.51 -10.92 -9.64
C LEU A 181 9.78 -11.19 -8.32
N ARG A 182 8.53 -11.65 -8.36
CA ARG A 182 7.73 -11.99 -7.16
C ARG A 182 8.49 -12.96 -6.25
N THR A 183 9.09 -14.01 -6.82
CA THR A 183 9.88 -15.01 -6.09
C THR A 183 11.11 -14.38 -5.45
N SER A 184 11.82 -13.52 -6.18
CA SER A 184 12.97 -12.78 -5.63
C SER A 184 12.58 -11.86 -4.46
N ARG A 185 11.42 -11.18 -4.54
CA ARG A 185 10.92 -10.33 -3.45
C ARG A 185 10.58 -11.14 -2.20
N LEU A 186 10.01 -12.33 -2.37
CA LEU A 186 9.72 -13.26 -1.27
C LEU A 186 11.00 -13.68 -0.56
N HIS A 187 12.04 -14.09 -1.30
CA HIS A 187 13.33 -14.44 -0.71
C HIS A 187 13.96 -13.26 0.05
N GLN A 188 13.84 -12.03 -0.47
CA GLN A 188 14.33 -10.86 0.26
C GLN A 188 13.53 -10.62 1.56
N PHE A 189 12.20 -10.79 1.53
CA PHE A 189 11.37 -10.68 2.74
C PHE A 189 11.85 -11.66 3.82
N GLU A 190 11.98 -12.94 3.47
CA GLU A 190 12.42 -13.99 4.40
C GLU A 190 13.82 -13.70 4.95
N ASN A 191 14.76 -13.34 4.08
CA ASN A 191 16.12 -13.01 4.50
C ASN A 191 16.11 -11.83 5.47
N THR A 192 15.48 -10.70 5.13
CA THR A 192 15.43 -9.52 6.02
C THR A 192 14.74 -9.83 7.35
N ALA A 193 13.69 -10.66 7.36
CA ALA A 193 13.02 -11.07 8.60
C ALA A 193 13.95 -11.89 9.51
N ILE A 194 14.78 -12.76 8.94
CA ILE A 194 15.66 -13.67 9.69
C ILE A 194 16.99 -13.01 10.08
N THR A 195 17.59 -12.22 9.19
CA THR A 195 18.95 -11.70 9.36
C THR A 195 18.99 -10.29 9.94
N ASP A 196 18.14 -9.40 9.43
CA ASP A 196 18.28 -7.97 9.72
C ASP A 196 17.50 -7.57 10.98
N LEU A 197 16.38 -8.25 11.24
CA LEU A 197 15.51 -7.94 12.38
C LEU A 197 16.19 -8.15 13.75
N PRO A 198 16.93 -9.25 14.01
CA PRO A 198 17.67 -9.41 15.27
C PRO A 198 18.74 -8.34 15.48
N LEU A 199 19.44 -7.94 14.40
CA LEU A 199 20.45 -6.88 14.46
C LEU A 199 19.81 -5.53 14.80
N LEU A 200 18.67 -5.23 14.18
CA LEU A 200 17.87 -4.05 14.47
C LEU A 200 17.42 -4.02 15.94
N PHE A 201 17.00 -5.17 16.49
CA PHE A 201 16.59 -5.24 17.89
C PHE A 201 17.74 -4.92 18.85
N ALA A 202 18.94 -5.42 18.56
CA ALA A 202 20.13 -5.13 19.34
C ALA A 202 20.55 -3.65 19.22
N GLU A 203 20.50 -3.08 18.02
CA GLU A 203 20.87 -1.68 17.76
C GLU A 203 19.94 -0.69 18.49
N TYR A 204 18.63 -0.95 18.51
CA TYR A 204 17.63 -0.04 19.08
C TYR A 204 17.22 -0.41 20.52
N GLY A 205 17.88 -1.40 21.13
CA GLY A 205 17.58 -1.85 22.49
C GLY A 205 16.11 -2.22 22.67
N ILE A 206 15.57 -3.01 21.75
CA ILE A 206 14.16 -3.43 21.78
C ILE A 206 13.95 -4.37 22.98
N ASP A 207 12.93 -4.09 23.80
CA ASP A 207 12.70 -4.85 25.02
C ASP A 207 12.12 -6.25 24.72
N PRO A 208 12.17 -7.21 25.67
CA PRO A 208 11.70 -8.57 25.43
C PRO A 208 10.24 -8.68 24.99
N VAL A 209 9.35 -7.78 25.40
CA VAL A 209 7.94 -7.79 24.99
C VAL A 209 7.82 -7.33 23.55
N GLU A 210 8.50 -6.25 23.19
CA GLU A 210 8.53 -5.74 21.82
C GLU A 210 9.20 -6.72 20.85
N GLN A 211 10.25 -7.44 21.28
CA GLN A 211 10.89 -8.49 20.47
C GLN A 211 9.97 -9.68 20.18
N VAL A 212 8.94 -9.91 20.98
CA VAL A 212 7.89 -10.90 20.69
C VAL A 212 6.80 -10.32 19.79
N ASN A 213 6.46 -9.04 19.99
CA ASN A 213 5.39 -8.38 19.24
C ASN A 213 5.74 -8.12 17.77
N VAL A 214 6.97 -7.68 17.47
CA VAL A 214 7.36 -7.36 16.09
C VAL A 214 7.29 -8.60 15.18
N PRO A 215 7.79 -9.80 15.57
CA PRO A 215 7.58 -11.02 14.80
C PRO A 215 6.11 -11.42 14.59
N LEU A 216 5.18 -11.07 15.48
CA LEU A 216 3.75 -11.31 15.25
C LEU A 216 3.23 -10.46 14.08
N TYR A 217 3.68 -9.21 13.99
CA TYR A 217 3.42 -8.36 12.83
C TYR A 217 4.07 -8.95 11.56
N ILE A 218 5.34 -9.38 11.62
CA ILE A 218 6.04 -9.99 10.47
C ILE A 218 5.37 -11.29 10.00
N LYS A 219 4.82 -12.09 10.91
CA LYS A 219 4.04 -13.28 10.57
C LYS A 219 2.68 -12.94 9.93
N GLY A 220 2.13 -11.77 10.26
CA GLY A 220 0.87 -11.31 9.71
C GLY A 220 1.00 -10.74 8.30
N LEU A 221 2.18 -10.19 7.95
CA LEU A 221 2.57 -9.87 6.58
C LEU A 221 2.72 -11.17 5.76
#